data_AF-A0A7C1GRU9-F1
#
_entry.id   AF-A0A7C1GRU9-F1
#
_cell.length_a   1.000
_cell.length_b   1.000
_cell.length_c   1.000
_cell.angle_alpha   90.00
_cell.angle_beta   90.00
_cell.angle_gamma   90.00
#
_symmetry.space_group_name_H-M   'P 1'
#
loop_
_entity.id
_entity.type
_entity.pdbx_description
1 polymer ?
#
loop_
_entity_poly.entity_id
_entity_poly.type
_entity_poly.pdbx_seq_one_letter_code
_entity_poly.pdbx_strand_id
1 'polypeptide(L)' 'MTTVRHGKLKAGLLGQKPIKLDNPVKVQDLTFRDGHQSLFATRARTEDLLPVAHAMDEVGFYSMEVWGGATFDTM' A
#
# COMPACT_ATOMS: atom_id res chain seq x y z
N MET A 1 -10.17 -2.10 -23.34
CA MET A 1 -9.38 -1.93 -22.10
C MET A 1 -9.83 -0.65 -21.43
N THR A 2 -10.65 -0.75 -20.38
CA THR A 2 -11.00 0.37 -19.51
C THR A 2 -9.75 0.79 -18.74
N THR A 3 -9.39 2.06 -18.77
CA THR A 3 -8.25 2.58 -18.02
C THR A 3 -8.59 2.52 -16.52
N VAL A 4 -8.01 1.57 -15.79
CA VAL A 4 -8.12 1.53 -14.32
C VAL A 4 -7.42 2.78 -13.79
N ARG A 5 -8.15 3.61 -13.05
CA ARG A 5 -7.58 4.78 -12.37
C ARG A 5 -7.26 4.39 -10.94
N HIS A 6 -5.98 4.15 -10.67
CA HIS A 6 -5.47 3.99 -9.31
C HIS A 6 -5.66 5.29 -8.52
N GLY A 7 -5.66 5.18 -7.19
CA GLY A 7 -5.79 6.34 -6.30
C GLY A 7 -4.75 7.43 -6.54
N LYS A 8 -4.96 8.60 -5.93
CA LYS A 8 -3.95 9.67 -5.91
C LYS A 8 -3.73 10.11 -4.48
N LEU A 9 -2.52 9.89 -3.96
CA LEU A 9 -2.14 10.35 -2.63
C LEU A 9 -2.31 11.87 -2.53
N LYS A 10 -3.02 12.30 -1.49
CA LYS A 10 -3.31 13.70 -1.20
C LYS A 10 -2.45 14.15 -0.03
N ALA A 11 -1.71 15.24 -0.22
CA ALA A 11 -0.98 15.87 0.87
C ALA A 11 -1.92 16.79 1.67
N GLY A 12 -1.85 16.73 3.00
CA GLY A 12 -2.66 17.54 3.90
C GLY A 12 -2.81 16.89 5.26
N LEU A 13 -3.39 17.62 6.20
CA LEU A 13 -3.78 17.07 7.50
C LEU A 13 -5.14 16.36 7.40
N LEU A 14 -5.33 15.32 8.21
CA LEU A 14 -6.60 14.60 8.26
C LEU A 14 -7.74 15.56 8.63
N GLY A 15 -8.84 15.52 7.87
CA GLY A 15 -9.99 16.41 8.05
C GLY A 15 -9.82 17.81 7.48
N GLN A 16 -8.68 18.13 6.86
CA GLN A 16 -8.44 19.42 6.21
C GLN A 16 -8.42 19.29 4.69
N LYS A 17 -8.52 20.44 4.00
CA LYS A 17 -8.43 20.49 2.54
C LYS A 17 -7.01 20.08 2.09
N PRO A 18 -6.89 19.23 1.06
CA PRO A 18 -5.60 18.88 0.49
C PRO A 18 -4.81 20.11 0.01
N ILE A 19 -3.50 20.04 0.17
CA ILE A 19 -2.53 21.05 -0.24
C ILE A 19 -1.91 20.60 -1.56
N LYS A 20 -1.79 21.52 -2.53
CA LYS A 20 -1.07 21.25 -3.77
C LYS A 20 0.44 21.34 -3.51
N LEU A 21 1.17 20.33 -3.97
CA LEU A 21 2.63 20.29 -3.92
C LEU A 21 3.19 20.19 -5.34
N ASP A 22 4.27 20.91 -5.62
CA ASP A 22 4.95 20.83 -6.92
C ASP A 22 5.92 19.64 -6.99
N ASN A 23 6.45 19.18 -5.85
CA ASN A 23 7.28 17.97 -5.73
C ASN A 23 6.93 17.18 -4.44
N PRO A 24 5.85 16.37 -4.45
CA PRO A 24 5.42 15.64 -3.27
C PRO A 24 6.38 14.51 -2.88
N VAL A 25 6.48 14.24 -1.57
CA VAL A 25 7.14 13.03 -1.08
C VAL A 25 6.38 11.81 -1.59
N LYS A 26 7.12 10.85 -2.11
CA LYS A 26 6.60 9.56 -2.57
C LYS A 26 6.58 8.60 -1.40
N VAL A 27 5.41 7.99 -1.15
CA VAL A 27 5.24 7.01 -0.08
C VAL A 27 5.11 5.62 -0.71
N GLN A 28 5.94 4.70 -0.23
CA GLN A 28 5.84 3.28 -0.53
C GLN A 28 5.18 2.58 0.65
N ASP A 29 4.08 1.89 0.41
CA ASP A 29 3.44 1.06 1.45
C ASP A 29 4.19 -0.27 1.62
N LEU A 30 4.32 -0.72 2.87
CA LEU A 30 5.01 -1.95 3.25
C LEU A 30 4.08 -2.96 3.94
N THR A 31 2.79 -2.66 4.03
CA THR A 31 1.83 -3.40 4.86
C THR A 31 1.72 -4.85 4.41
N PHE A 32 1.71 -5.09 3.09
CA PHE A 32 1.52 -6.41 2.49
C PHE A 32 2.80 -7.26 2.36
N ARG A 33 3.97 -6.75 2.79
CA ARG A 33 5.23 -7.50 2.78
C ARG A 33 6.04 -7.27 4.05
N ASP A 34 6.80 -6.18 4.12
CA ASP A 34 7.76 -5.99 5.22
C ASP A 34 7.10 -5.79 6.59
N GLY A 35 5.89 -5.24 6.61
CA GLY A 35 5.12 -5.01 7.83
C GLY A 35 4.84 -6.32 8.57
N HIS A 36 4.18 -7.27 7.91
CA HIS A 36 3.89 -8.57 8.52
C HIS A 36 5.12 -9.48 8.60
N GLN A 37 6.13 -9.30 7.73
CA GLN A 37 7.43 -9.96 7.88
C GLN A 37 8.10 -9.56 9.20
N SER A 38 8.08 -8.28 9.54
CA SER A 38 8.68 -7.74 10.77
C SER A 38 7.86 -8.03 12.03
N LEU A 39 6.53 -7.95 11.94
CA LEU A 39 5.64 -7.99 13.11
C LEU A 39 4.98 -9.35 13.36
N PHE A 40 4.82 -10.16 12.32
CA PHE A 40 4.06 -11.43 12.35
C PHE A 40 4.81 -12.58 11.67
N ALA A 41 6.15 -12.52 11.68
CA ALA A 41 7.02 -13.57 11.13
C ALA A 41 6.60 -14.01 9.71
N THR A 42 6.18 -13.06 8.86
CA THR A 42 5.77 -13.32 7.48
C THR A 42 4.52 -14.21 7.35
N ARG A 43 3.69 -14.36 8.39
CA ARG A 43 2.53 -15.28 8.41
C ARG A 43 1.20 -14.68 7.97
N ALA A 44 1.19 -13.53 7.29
CA ALA A 44 -0.03 -13.01 6.69
C ALA A 44 -0.40 -13.85 5.46
N ARG A 45 -1.65 -14.32 5.39
CA ARG A 45 -2.14 -15.11 4.25
C ARG A 45 -2.83 -14.20 3.25
N THR A 46 -2.83 -14.60 1.98
CA THR A 46 -3.52 -13.85 0.92
C THR A 46 -5.00 -13.60 1.26
N GLU A 47 -5.68 -14.58 1.87
CA GLU A 47 -7.08 -14.48 2.33
C GLU A 47 -7.31 -13.31 3.30
N ASP A 48 -6.33 -13.02 4.16
CA ASP A 48 -6.42 -11.98 5.17
C ASP A 48 -6.13 -10.58 4.57
N LEU A 49 -5.38 -10.52 3.47
CA LEU A 49 -4.99 -9.28 2.78
C LEU A 49 -6.00 -8.85 1.70
N LEU A 50 -6.62 -9.81 1.00
CA LEU A 50 -7.56 -9.54 -0.10
C LEU A 50 -8.71 -8.57 0.27
N PRO A 51 -9.33 -8.66 1.46
CA PRO A 51 -10.44 -7.78 1.83
C PRO A 51 -10.09 -6.28 1.83
N VAL A 52 -8.82 -5.92 2.09
CA VAL A 52 -8.37 -4.52 2.15
C VAL A 52 -7.63 -4.07 0.89
N ALA A 53 -7.29 -4.99 -0.02
CA ALA A 53 -6.49 -4.70 -1.21
C ALA A 53 -7.08 -3.58 -2.09
N HIS A 54 -8.41 -3.54 -2.27
CA HIS A 54 -9.06 -2.48 -3.04
C HIS A 54 -8.93 -1.11 -2.37
N ALA A 55 -9.10 -1.04 -1.04
CA ALA A 55 -8.94 0.20 -0.30
C ALA A 55 -7.49 0.72 -0.37
N MET A 56 -6.50 -0.18 -0.35
CA MET A 56 -5.09 0.18 -0.50
C MET A 56 -4.77 0.78 -1.87
N ASP A 57 -5.37 0.25 -2.94
CA ASP A 57 -5.23 0.78 -4.31
C ASP A 57 -5.81 2.20 -4.45
N GLU A 58 -6.93 2.46 -3.78
CA GLU A 58 -7.60 3.76 -3.77
C GLU A 58 -6.82 4.87 -3.04
N VAL A 59 -5.89 4.52 -2.14
CA VAL A 59 -5.05 5.51 -1.44
C VAL A 59 -4.12 6.23 -2.42
N GLY A 60 -3.58 5.51 -3.40
CA GLY A 60 -2.70 6.08 -4.43
C GLY A 60 -1.24 6.24 -4.02
N PHE A 61 -0.70 5.26 -3.29
CA PHE A 61 0.74 5.18 -2.98
C PHE A 61 1.60 5.24 -4.26
N TYR A 62 2.86 5.66 -4.12
CA TYR A 62 3.80 5.64 -5.24
C TYR A 62 4.10 4.19 -5.69
N SER A 63 4.21 3.30 -4.73
CA SER A 63 4.33 1.86 -4.92
C SER A 63 3.82 1.13 -3.68
N MET A 64 3.46 -0.14 -3.85
CA MET A 64 3.20 -1.05 -2.75
C MET A 64 4.21 -2.18 -2.81
N GLU A 65 4.87 -2.45 -1.70
CA GLU A 65 5.68 -3.65 -1.57
C GLU A 65 4.78 -4.82 -1.16
N VAL A 66 4.60 -5.76 -2.08
CA VAL A 66 3.64 -6.87 -1.92
C VAL A 66 4.27 -8.25 -2.10
N TRP A 67 5.57 -8.30 -2.45
CA TRP A 67 6.23 -9.55 -2.83
C TRP A 67 7.75 -9.52 -2.62
N GLY A 68 8.39 -10.69 -2.67
CA GLY A 68 9.80 -10.85 -2.34
C GLY A 68 10.05 -10.98 -0.83
N GLY A 69 11.29 -10.76 -0.39
CA GLY A 69 11.67 -11.02 0.99
C GLY A 69 11.42 -12.49 1.37
N ALA A 70 10.87 -12.73 2.57
CA ALA A 70 10.56 -14.08 3.02
C ALA A 70 9.23 -14.63 2.47
N THR A 71 8.39 -13.81 1.82
CA THR A 71 7.02 -14.22 1.44
C THR A 71 6.97 -15.45 0.53
N PHE A 72 8.00 -15.66 -0.31
CA PHE A 72 8.07 -16.82 -1.20
C PHE A 72 8.45 -18.13 -0.48
N ASP A 73 9.27 -18.03 0.56
CA ASP A 73 9.73 -19.19 1.35
C ASP A 73 8.70 -19.61 2.42
N THR A 74 7.88 -18.66 2.88
CA THR A 74 7.03 -18.83 4.06
C THR A 74 5.65 -19.44 3.77
N MET A 75 5.50 -20.19 2.66
CA MET A 75 4.22 -20.83 2.30
C MET A 75 3.66 -21.72 3.42
#